data_AF-N6YUZ6-F1
#
_entry.id   AF-N6YUZ6-F1
#
_cell.length_a   1.000
_cell.length_b   1.000
_cell.length_c   1.000
_cell.angle_alpha   90.00
_cell.angle_beta   90.00
_cell.angle_gamma   90.00
#
_symmetry.space_group_name_H-M   'P 1'
#
loop_
_entity.id
_entity.type
_entity.pdbx_description
1 polymer ?
#
loop_
_entity_poly.entity_id
_entity_poly.type
_entity_poly.pdbx_seq_one_letter_code
_entity_poly.pdbx_strand_id
1 'polypeptide(L)'
;APVAERARLSPATDAASLVTAGIEPTLAPAMLADNGVTTVDGRAAAAAATLVDLETPGADTEYWLGYRNFYVITRYNRSSFYAMSVFELAEALRLGRLVEEIRAERR
;
A
#
# COMPACT_ATOMS: atom_id res chain seq x y z
N ALA A 1 -12.05 0.34 4.98
CA ALA A 1 -10.64 -0.11 4.87
C ALA A 1 -9.83 1.02 4.22
N PRO A 2 -8.57 1.21 4.61
CA PRO A 2 -7.66 2.15 3.93
C PRO A 2 -7.49 1.81 2.45
N VAL A 3 -6.87 2.70 1.67
CA VAL A 3 -6.57 2.42 0.24
C VAL A 3 -5.36 1.51 0.16
N ALA A 4 -4.21 2.00 0.64
CA ALA A 4 -2.99 1.22 0.80
C ALA A 4 -2.26 1.62 2.09
N GLU A 5 -1.46 0.72 2.64
CA GLU A 5 -0.55 0.99 3.76
C GLU A 5 0.83 0.41 3.44
N ARG A 6 1.90 1.14 3.80
CA ARG A 6 3.26 0.64 3.58
C ARG A 6 3.53 -0.56 4.49
N ALA A 7 4.14 -1.59 3.93
CA ALA A 7 4.39 -2.85 4.59
C ALA A 7 5.84 -2.97 5.03
N ARG A 8 6.06 -3.74 6.10
CA ARG A 8 7.36 -4.26 6.51
C ARG A 8 7.29 -5.78 6.42
N LEU A 9 8.32 -6.37 5.85
CA LEU A 9 8.47 -7.81 5.75
C LEU A 9 9.56 -8.28 6.73
N SER A 10 9.33 -9.42 7.37
CA SER A 10 10.38 -10.13 8.10
C SER A 10 11.41 -10.68 7.11
N PRO A 11 12.69 -10.88 7.51
CA PRO A 11 13.72 -11.43 6.63
C PRO A 11 13.42 -12.83 6.06
N ALA A 12 12.54 -13.59 6.73
CA ALA A 12 12.15 -14.94 6.31
C ALA A 12 10.92 -14.97 5.38
N THR A 13 10.37 -13.80 5.04
CA THR A 13 9.13 -13.70 4.25
C THR A 13 9.37 -14.09 2.79
N ASP A 14 8.60 -15.04 2.26
CA ASP A 14 8.54 -15.32 0.83
C ASP A 14 7.65 -14.28 0.12
N ALA A 15 8.23 -13.12 -0.16
CA ALA A 15 7.53 -12.01 -0.79
C ALA A 15 6.99 -12.39 -2.19
N ALA A 16 7.75 -13.16 -2.96
CA ALA A 16 7.40 -13.52 -4.33
C ALA A 16 6.10 -14.34 -4.39
N SER A 17 5.93 -15.29 -3.48
CA SER A 17 4.70 -16.10 -3.39
C SER A 17 3.48 -15.23 -3.06
N LEU A 18 3.62 -14.29 -2.12
CA LEU A 18 2.54 -13.38 -1.74
C LEU A 18 2.18 -12.38 -2.85
N VAL A 19 3.16 -11.85 -3.57
CA VAL A 19 2.94 -10.96 -4.74
C VAL A 19 2.23 -11.73 -5.87
N THR A 20 2.60 -13.00 -6.08
CA THR A 20 2.00 -13.85 -7.13
C THR A 20 0.53 -14.17 -6.88
N ALA A 21 0.02 -13.97 -5.66
CA ALA A 21 -1.43 -14.04 -5.37
C ALA A 21 -2.25 -13.02 -6.19
N GLY A 22 -1.60 -11.99 -6.74
CA GLY A 22 -2.19 -11.06 -7.69
C GLY A 22 -2.92 -9.89 -7.04
N ILE A 23 -3.49 -9.02 -7.88
CA ILE A 23 -3.96 -7.69 -7.48
C ILE A 23 -5.27 -7.67 -6.68
N GLU A 24 -6.02 -8.78 -6.66
CA GLU A 24 -7.26 -8.85 -5.89
C GLU A 24 -6.95 -9.12 -4.40
N PRO A 25 -7.48 -8.31 -3.47
CA PRO A 25 -7.14 -8.42 -2.06
C PRO A 25 -7.84 -9.63 -1.42
N THR A 26 -7.16 -10.76 -1.48
CA THR A 26 -7.64 -12.07 -1.02
C THR A 26 -6.84 -12.59 0.18
N LEU A 27 -5.67 -12.01 0.46
CA LEU A 27 -4.81 -12.42 1.58
C LEU A 27 -5.40 -11.92 2.89
N ALA A 28 -5.78 -12.83 3.77
CA ALA A 28 -6.34 -12.50 5.08
C ALA A 28 -5.27 -11.87 6.00
N PRO A 29 -5.65 -10.96 6.92
CA PRO A 29 -4.71 -10.35 7.86
C PRO A 29 -3.87 -11.35 8.65
N ALA A 30 -4.48 -12.45 9.11
CA ALA A 30 -3.77 -13.50 9.85
C ALA A 30 -2.72 -14.19 8.97
N MET A 31 -3.07 -14.56 7.74
CA MET A 31 -2.11 -15.16 6.78
C MET A 31 -0.95 -14.23 6.49
N LEU A 32 -1.20 -12.93 6.29
CA LEU A 32 -0.15 -11.94 6.07
C LEU A 32 0.79 -11.84 7.29
N ALA A 33 0.23 -11.77 8.51
CA ALA A 33 1.00 -11.72 9.74
C ALA A 33 1.82 -13.00 9.97
N ASP A 34 1.23 -14.17 9.73
CA ASP A 34 1.89 -15.47 9.85
C ASP A 34 3.04 -15.64 8.85
N ASN A 35 2.95 -14.97 7.69
CA ASN A 35 4.04 -14.89 6.71
C ASN A 35 5.01 -13.74 6.98
N GLY A 36 4.89 -13.03 8.11
CA GLY A 36 5.82 -11.97 8.50
C GLY A 36 5.59 -10.62 7.81
N VAL A 37 4.40 -10.37 7.25
CA VAL A 37 3.99 -9.08 6.70
C VAL A 37 3.22 -8.29 7.75
N THR A 38 3.73 -7.10 8.08
CA THR A 38 3.05 -6.14 8.96
C THR A 38 2.99 -4.76 8.30
N THR A 39 2.22 -3.83 8.86
CA THR A 39 2.40 -2.41 8.56
C THR A 39 3.76 -1.92 9.11
N VAL A 40 4.21 -0.74 8.67
CA VAL A 40 5.50 -0.16 9.14
C VAL A 40 5.54 0.06 10.65
N ASP A 41 4.39 0.34 11.27
CA ASP A 41 4.22 0.50 12.71
C ASP A 41 3.95 -0.83 13.46
N GLY A 42 4.08 -1.98 12.78
CA GLY A 42 4.06 -3.31 13.40
C GLY A 42 2.67 -3.87 13.66
N ARG A 43 1.61 -3.29 13.07
CA ARG A 43 0.24 -3.82 13.16
C ARG A 43 -0.01 -4.87 12.08
N ALA A 44 -1.01 -5.72 12.33
CA ALA A 44 -1.58 -6.55 11.29
C ALA A 44 -2.31 -5.70 10.24
N ALA A 45 -2.49 -6.26 9.04
CA ALA A 45 -3.28 -5.63 7.98
C ALA A 45 -4.72 -5.33 8.45
N ALA A 46 -5.26 -4.17 8.07
CA ALA A 46 -6.57 -3.71 8.53
C ALA A 46 -7.76 -4.52 8.00
N ALA A 47 -7.56 -5.24 6.89
CA ALA A 47 -8.54 -6.07 6.21
C ALA A 47 -7.81 -7.02 5.24
N ALA A 48 -8.56 -7.85 4.51
CA ALA A 48 -7.99 -8.60 3.39
C ALA A 48 -7.29 -7.65 2.42
N ALA A 49 -6.08 -8.03 2.00
CA ALA A 49 -5.19 -7.21 1.19
C ALA A 49 -4.51 -8.07 0.11
N THR A 50 -3.85 -7.38 -0.82
CA THR A 50 -2.82 -7.95 -1.69
C THR A 50 -1.47 -7.38 -1.27
N LEU A 51 -0.39 -8.13 -1.48
CA LEU A 51 0.96 -7.61 -1.34
C LEU A 51 1.41 -7.04 -2.68
N VAL A 52 1.76 -5.76 -2.68
CA VAL A 52 2.26 -5.04 -3.86
C VAL A 52 3.74 -4.77 -3.67
N ASP A 53 4.54 -5.15 -4.66
CA ASP A 53 5.93 -4.78 -4.83
C ASP A 53 6.06 -3.59 -5.79
N LEU A 54 6.86 -2.60 -5.38
CA LEU A 54 7.19 -1.43 -6.19
C LEU A 54 8.70 -1.34 -6.29
N GLU A 55 9.22 -1.85 -7.40
CA GLU A 55 10.64 -1.82 -7.69
C GLU A 55 11.05 -0.44 -8.21
N THR A 56 12.18 0.06 -7.71
CA THR A 56 12.84 1.26 -8.21
C THR A 56 14.27 0.92 -8.58
N PRO A 57 14.74 1.19 -9.81
CA PRO A 57 16.10 0.86 -10.21
C PRO A 57 17.14 1.48 -9.27
N GLY A 58 18.00 0.64 -8.68
CA GLY A 58 19.06 1.07 -7.76
C GLY A 58 18.62 1.37 -6.33
N ALA A 59 17.37 1.05 -5.97
CA ALA A 59 16.86 1.15 -4.61
C ALA A 59 16.22 -0.17 -4.15
N ASP A 60 16.03 -0.31 -2.84
CA ASP A 60 15.33 -1.46 -2.28
C ASP A 60 13.85 -1.45 -2.69
N THR A 61 13.30 -2.64 -2.96
CA THR A 61 11.88 -2.80 -3.31
C THR A 61 10.99 -2.34 -2.15
N GLU A 62 10.01 -1.50 -2.47
CA GLU A 62 9.00 -1.11 -1.51
C GLU A 62 7.81 -2.06 -1.54
N TYR A 63 7.36 -2.48 -0.36
CA TYR A 63 6.20 -3.35 -0.22
C TYR A 63 5.03 -2.59 0.38
N TRP A 64 3.84 -2.85 -0.15
CA TRP A 64 2.60 -2.19 0.26
C TRP A 64 1.46 -3.21 0.39
N LEU A 65 0.61 -2.99 1.39
CA LEU A 65 -0.67 -3.66 1.54
C LEU A 65 -1.71 -2.90 0.72
N GLY A 66 -2.14 -3.47 -0.40
CA GLY A 66 -3.22 -2.93 -1.22
C GLY A 66 -4.57 -3.50 -0.79
N TYR A 67 -5.52 -2.66 -0.38
CA TYR A 67 -6.85 -3.11 0.07
C TYR A 67 -7.90 -3.03 -1.04
N ARG A 68 -9.17 -3.32 -0.71
CA ARG A 68 -10.30 -3.28 -1.67
C ARG A 68 -10.36 -1.96 -2.45
N ASN A 69 -10.10 -0.83 -1.82
CA ASN A 69 -10.13 0.46 -2.51
C ASN A 69 -8.94 0.65 -3.47
N PHE A 70 -7.76 0.10 -3.18
CA PHE A 70 -6.64 0.06 -4.13
C PHE A 70 -6.99 -0.78 -5.36
N TYR A 71 -7.59 -1.96 -5.14
CA TYR A 71 -8.08 -2.80 -6.23
C TYR A 71 -9.11 -2.07 -7.12
N VAL A 72 -10.01 -1.26 -6.54
CA VAL A 72 -10.95 -0.44 -7.33
C VAL A 72 -10.22 0.52 -8.28
N ILE A 73 -9.11 1.14 -7.87
CA ILE A 73 -8.31 2.01 -8.75
C ILE A 73 -7.76 1.21 -9.94
N THR A 74 -7.30 -0.02 -9.69
CA THR A 74 -6.77 -0.90 -10.77
C THR A 74 -7.83 -1.33 -11.79
N ARG A 75 -9.12 -1.09 -11.51
CA ARG A 75 -10.19 -1.33 -12.48
C ARG A 75 -10.18 -0.33 -13.65
N TYR A 76 -9.58 0.84 -13.47
CA TYR A 76 -9.33 1.79 -14.55
C TYR A 76 -8.14 1.36 -15.42
N ASN A 77 -7.07 0.87 -14.80
CA ASN A 77 -5.90 0.32 -15.47
C ASN A 77 -5.28 -0.77 -14.58
N ARG A 78 -5.13 -1.98 -15.13
CA ARG A 78 -4.67 -3.19 -14.42
C ARG A 78 -3.17 -3.16 -14.14
N SER A 79 -2.70 -2.17 -13.39
CA SER A 79 -1.31 -1.97 -13.02
C SER A 79 -1.20 -1.46 -11.57
N SER A 80 -0.38 -2.13 -10.75
CA SER A 80 -0.09 -1.71 -9.38
C SER A 80 0.64 -0.39 -9.32
N PHE A 81 1.60 -0.16 -10.23
CA PHE A 81 2.30 1.12 -10.37
C PHE A 81 1.33 2.26 -10.67
N TYR A 82 0.39 2.06 -11.61
CA TYR A 82 -0.64 3.05 -11.91
C TYR A 82 -1.49 3.38 -10.67
N ALA A 83 -1.99 2.35 -9.98
CA ALA A 83 -2.83 2.56 -8.81
C ALA A 83 -2.08 3.24 -7.67
N MET A 84 -0.79 2.93 -7.47
CA MET A 84 0.04 3.62 -6.49
C MET A 84 0.28 5.08 -6.87
N SER A 85 0.64 5.39 -8.12
CA SER A 85 0.83 6.77 -8.56
C SER A 85 -0.43 7.62 -8.38
N VAL A 86 -1.61 7.06 -8.65
CA VAL A 86 -2.90 7.74 -8.41
C VAL A 86 -3.12 7.99 -6.91
N PHE A 87 -2.85 7.00 -6.07
CA PHE A 87 -3.01 7.11 -4.63
C PHE A 87 -2.04 8.13 -4.01
N GLU A 88 -0.75 8.04 -4.34
CA GLU A 88 0.29 8.95 -3.84
C GLU A 88 0.04 10.39 -4.29
N LEU A 89 -0.37 10.61 -5.55
CA LEU A 89 -0.75 11.93 -6.04
C LEU A 89 -1.94 12.49 -5.25
N ALA A 90 -2.97 11.68 -4.99
CA ALA A 90 -4.13 12.11 -4.21
C ALA A 90 -3.76 12.50 -2.77
N GLU A 91 -2.87 11.73 -2.13
CA GLU A 91 -2.36 12.05 -0.79
C GLU A 91 -1.50 13.31 -0.79
N ALA A 92 -0.63 13.50 -1.78
CA ALA A 92 0.17 14.71 -1.93
C ALA A 92 -0.70 15.97 -2.11
N LEU A 93 -1.76 15.88 -2.93
CA LEU A 93 -2.72 16.97 -3.11
C LEU A 93 -3.51 17.27 -1.82
N ARG A 94 -3.94 16.23 -1.09
CA ARG A 94 -4.63 16.37 0.19
C ARG A 94 -3.75 17.07 1.22
N LEU A 95 -2.49 16.66 1.34
CA LEU A 95 -1.51 17.27 2.23
C LEU A 95 -1.23 18.72 1.83
N GLY A 96 -1.07 18.99 0.54
CA GLY A 96 -0.88 20.35 0.02
C GLY A 96 -2.03 21.29 0.43
N ARG A 97 -3.29 20.86 0.28
CA ARG A 97 -4.45 21.65 0.72
C ARG A 97 -4.45 21.92 2.23
N LEU A 98 -4.16 20.90 3.04
CA LEU A 98 -4.10 21.03 4.50
C LEU A 98 -3.02 22.04 4.93
N VAL A 99 -1.86 22.03 4.28
CA VAL A 99 -0.77 22.98 4.54
C VAL A 99 -1.21 24.41 4.23
N GLU A 100 -1.93 24.63 3.13
CA GLU A 100 -2.45 25.96 2.77
C GLU A 100 -3.52 26.46 3.74
N GLU A 101 -4.42 25.60 4.19
CA GLU A 101 -5.44 25.93 5.21
C GLU A 101 -4.78 26.38 6.53
N ILE A 102 -3.81 25.60 7.03
CA ILE A 102 -3.07 25.94 8.26
C ILE A 102 -2.31 27.27 8.10
N ARG A 103 -1.78 27.56 6.90
CA ARG A 103 -1.09 28.84 6.62
C ARG A 103 -2.06 30.01 6.58
N ALA A 104 -3.29 29.81 6.14
CA ALA A 104 -4.32 30.85 6.10
C ALA A 104 -4.83 31.19 7.51
N GLU A 105 -5.01 30.20 8.39
CA GLU A 105 -5.47 30.40 9.78
C GLU A 105 -4.44 31.13 10.67
N ARG A 106 -3.16 31.10 10.28
CA ARG A 106 -2.06 31.74 11.03
C ARG A 106 -1.75 33.17 10.57
N ARG A 107 -2.43 33.68 9.53
CA ARG A 107 -2.31 35.06 9.04
C ARG A 107 -3.42 35.92 9.61
#